data_AF-A0A3E0WIN1-F1
#
_entry.id   AF-A0A3E0WIN1-F1
#
_cell.length_a   1.000
_cell.length_b   1.000
_cell.length_c   1.000
_cell.angle_alpha   90.00
_cell.angle_beta   90.00
_cell.angle_gamma   90.00
#
_symmetry.space_group_name_H-M   'P 1'
#
loop_
_entity.id
_entity.type
_entity.pdbx_description
1 polymer ?
#
loop_
_entity_poly.entity_id
_entity_poly.type
_entity_poly.pdbx_seq_one_letter_code
_entity_poly.pdbx_strand_id
1 'polypeptide(L)' 'MSKRRSKHTLDERIEAVLRVIEGMASVSTIAKEYSVDRTTINLWVEADGMDGLKEARTWDKYSSP' A
#
# COMPACT_ATOMS: atom_id res chain seq x y z
N MET A 1 15.00 19.26 -11.07
CA MET A 1 14.12 18.97 -9.92
C MET A 1 14.37 17.53 -9.48
N SER A 2 15.29 17.32 -8.54
CA SER A 2 15.62 15.98 -8.05
C SER A 2 14.52 15.48 -7.12
N LYS A 3 13.44 14.96 -7.69
CA LYS A 3 12.46 14.17 -6.93
C LYS A 3 13.16 12.87 -6.55
N ARG A 4 13.81 12.86 -5.38
CA ARG A 4 14.04 11.63 -4.62
C ARG A 4 12.66 11.07 -4.31
N ARG A 5 12.05 10.36 -5.26
CA ARG A 5 10.91 9.51 -4.97
C ARG A 5 11.44 8.52 -3.96
N SER A 6 10.86 8.53 -2.77
CA SER A 6 10.92 7.41 -1.84
C SER A 6 10.83 6.12 -2.64
N LYS A 7 11.64 5.12 -2.27
CA LYS A 7 11.83 3.87 -3.02
C LYS A 7 10.54 3.14 -3.40
N HIS A 8 9.41 3.50 -2.79
CA HIS A 8 8.07 3.09 -3.15
C HIS A 8 7.15 4.30 -3.29
N THR A 9 6.35 4.34 -4.34
CA THR A 9 5.28 5.35 -4.51
C THR A 9 4.12 5.06 -3.55
N LEU A 10 3.28 6.08 -3.32
CA LEU A 10 2.08 5.93 -2.50
C LEU A 10 1.15 4.83 -3.05
N ASP A 11 0.98 4.78 -4.37
CA ASP A 11 0.26 3.71 -5.07
C ASP A 11 0.77 2.31 -4.73
N GLU A 12 2.08 2.08 -4.79
CA GLU A 12 2.70 0.77 -4.49
C GLU A 12 2.42 0.33 -3.05
N ARG A 13 2.46 1.29 -2.11
CA ARG A 13 2.12 1.04 -0.71
C ARG A 13 0.63 0.73 -0.52
N ILE A 14 -0.26 1.45 -1.20
CA ILE A 14 -1.71 1.21 -1.14
C ILE A 14 -2.05 -0.17 -1.70
N GLU A 15 -1.49 -0.55 -2.86
CA GLU A 15 -1.69 -1.87 -3.44
C GLU A 15 -1.18 -3.00 -2.52
N ALA A 16 0.00 -2.81 -1.93
CA ALA A 16 0.56 -3.74 -0.94
C ALA A 16 -0.39 -3.95 0.25
N VAL A 17 -0.94 -2.87 0.82
CA VAL A 17 -1.87 -2.93 1.96
C VAL A 17 -3.19 -3.56 1.57
N LEU A 18 -3.76 -3.20 0.42
CA LEU A 18 -5.01 -3.77 -0.09
C LEU A 18 -4.90 -5.28 -0.28
N ARG A 19 -3.83 -5.76 -0.92
CA ARG A 19 -3.61 -7.21 -1.11
C ARG A 19 -3.49 -7.97 0.21
N VAL A 20 -2.98 -7.35 1.27
CA VAL A 20 -2.93 -7.95 2.62
C VAL A 20 -4.31 -7.96 3.27
N ILE A 21 -5.05 -6.85 3.22
CA ILE A 21 -6.38 -6.73 3.84
C ILE A 21 -7.42 -7.60 3.14
N GLU A 22 -7.40 -7.66 1.80
CA GLU A 22 -8.26 -8.53 0.99
C GLU A 22 -7.87 -10.01 1.08
N GLY A 23 -6.74 -10.33 1.74
CA GLY A 23 -6.26 -11.70 1.87
C GLY A 23 -5.70 -12.30 0.57
N MET A 24 -5.46 -11.49 -0.46
CA MET A 24 -4.84 -11.93 -1.71
C MET A 24 -3.37 -12.34 -1.53
N ALA A 25 -2.66 -11.73 -0.57
CA ALA A 25 -1.27 -12.05 -0.27
C ALA A 25 -0.99 -11.92 1.23
N SER A 26 -0.06 -12.74 1.74
CA SER A 26 0.43 -12.60 3.10
C SER A 26 1.42 -11.44 3.22
N VAL A 27 1.49 -10.83 4.41
CA VAL A 27 2.46 -9.77 4.77
C VAL A 27 3.90 -10.16 4.39
N SER A 28 4.27 -11.43 4.57
CA SER A 28 5.58 -11.97 4.20
C SER A 28 5.85 -12.01 2.69
N THR A 29 4.81 -12.25 1.89
CA THR A 29 4.91 -12.24 0.41
C THR A 29 5.09 -10.82 -0.08
N ILE A 30 4.24 -9.90 0.39
CA ILE A 30 4.30 -8.47 0.04
C ILE A 30 5.62 -7.84 0.50
N ALA A 31 6.08 -8.15 1.70
CA ALA A 31 7.39 -7.71 2.20
C ALA A 31 8.54 -8.08 1.24
N LYS A 32 8.53 -9.30 0.69
CA LYS A 32 9.54 -9.75 -0.29
C LYS A 32 9.39 -9.06 -1.64
N GLU A 33 8.16 -8.96 -2.14
CA GLU A 33 7.83 -8.37 -3.44
C GLU A 33 8.26 -6.90 -3.51
N TYR A 34 7.95 -6.14 -2.45
CA TYR A 34 8.32 -4.72 -2.35
C TYR A 34 9.70 -4.53 -1.71
N SER A 35 10.44 -5.59 -1.36
CA SER A 35 11.75 -5.50 -0.67
C SER A 35 11.72 -4.60 0.57
N VAL A 36 10.68 -4.73 1.38
CA VAL A 36 10.44 -3.99 2.61
C VAL A 36 10.27 -4.96 3.77
N ASP A 37 10.54 -4.49 4.99
CA ASP A 37 10.33 -5.30 6.18
C ASP A 37 8.86 -5.59 6.45
N ARG A 38 8.58 -6.76 7.03
CA ARG A 38 7.24 -7.15 7.48
C ARG A 38 6.64 -6.15 8.47
N THR A 39 7.50 -5.58 9.32
CA THR A 39 7.12 -4.51 10.25
C THR A 39 6.65 -3.27 9.52
N THR A 40 7.30 -2.92 8.40
CA THR A 40 6.92 -1.79 7.54
C THR A 40 5.55 -2.03 6.91
N ILE A 41 5.28 -3.24 6.43
CA ILE A 41 3.95 -3.61 5.89
C ILE A 41 2.88 -3.52 6.98
N ASN A 42 3.12 -4.03 8.19
CA ASN A 42 2.16 -3.90 9.29
C ASN A 42 1.89 -2.44 9.64
N LEU A 43 2.93 -1.59 9.71
CA LEU A 43 2.76 -0.15 9.93
C LEU A 43 1.92 0.51 8.83
N TRP A 44 2.07 0.05 7.57
CA TRP A 44 1.22 0.52 6.48
C TRP A 44 -0.22 0.04 6.64
N VAL A 45 -0.43 -1.22 6.98
CA VAL A 45 -1.78 -1.76 7.24
C VAL A 45 -2.44 -1.08 8.43
N GLU A 46 -1.71 -0.70 9.48
CA GLU A 46 -2.26 0.02 10.62
C GLU A 46 -2.58 1.49 10.29
N ALA A 47 -1.67 2.19 9.60
CA ALA A 47 -1.86 3.59 9.22
C ALA A 47 -2.93 3.74 8.12
N ASP A 48 -2.80 2.99 7.02
CA ASP A 48 -3.72 3.01 5.89
C ASP A 48 -4.98 2.17 6.14
N GLY A 49 -4.99 1.24 7.09
CA GLY A 49 -6.21 0.52 7.47
C GLY A 49 -7.18 1.38 8.28
N MET A 50 -6.68 2.36 9.05
CA MET A 50 -7.53 3.30 9.78
C MET A 50 -7.96 4.52 8.94
N ASP A 51 -7.06 5.10 8.13
CA ASP A 51 -7.39 6.23 7.25
C ASP A 51 -7.92 5.78 5.87
N GLY A 52 -7.42 4.66 5.33
CA GLY A 52 -7.83 4.13 4.02
C GLY A 52 -9.23 3.53 4.00
N LEU A 53 -9.82 3.15 5.14
CA LEU A 53 -11.26 2.83 5.18
C LEU A 53 -12.12 4.07 4.89
N LYS A 54 -11.58 5.27 5.15
CA LYS A 54 -12.27 6.55 4.92
C LYS A 54 -12.04 7.07 3.49
N GLU A 55 -10.87 6.83 2.91
CA GLU A 55 -10.51 7.32 1.57
C GLU A 55 -10.65 6.29 0.43
N ALA A 56 -10.75 4.99 0.70
CA ALA A 56 -11.03 3.96 -0.32
C ALA A 56 -12.37 4.19 -1.04
N ARG A 57 -13.27 4.99 -0.44
CA ARG A 57 -14.49 5.48 -1.08
C ARG A 57 -14.26 6.55 -2.15
N THR A 58 -13.03 7.03 -2.32
CA THR A 58 -12.66 8.05 -3.32
C THR A 58 -11.66 7.55 -4.37
N TRP A 59 -11.19 6.30 -4.27
CA TRP A 59 -10.31 5.68 -5.29
C TRP A 59 -11.04 5.31 -6.60
N ASP A 60 -12.31 5.71 -6.75
CA ASP A 60 -13.02 5.71 -8.04
C ASP A 60 -12.34 6.60 -9.12
N LYS A 61 -11.25 7.30 -8.77
CA LYS A 61 -10.46 8.16 -9.67
C LYS A 61 -9.33 7.48 -10.44
N TYR A 62 -9.12 6.17 -10.29
CA TYR A 62 -8.32 5.39 -11.24
C TYR A 62 -9.17 4.75 -12.36
N SER A 63 -10.37 5.28 -12.60
CA SER A 63 -11.06 5.08 -13.87
C SER A 63 -10.70 6.21 -14.85
N SER A 64 -9.60 5.96 -15.57
CA SER A 64 -9.38 6.30 -16.99
C SER A 64 -9.25 7.79 -17.41
N PRO A 65 -8.67 8.08 -18.60
CA PRO A 65 -8.45 7.22 -19.78
C PRO A 65 -7.01 6.77 -20.07
#